data_AF-A0A2W6QCN7-F1
#
_entry.id   AF-A0A2W6QCN7-F1
#
_cell.length_a   1.000
_cell.length_b   1.000
_cell.length_c   1.000
_cell.angle_alpha   90.00
_cell.angle_beta   90.00
_cell.angle_gamma   90.00
#
_symmetry.space_group_name_H-M   'P 1'
#
loop_
_entity.id
_entity.type
_entity.pdbx_description
1 polymer ?
#
loop_
_entity_poly.entity_id
_entity_poly.type
_entity_poly.pdbx_seq_one_letter_code
_entity_poly.pdbx_strand_id
1 'polypeptide(L)' 'MLRNYLTIGEFSKLTDLPSRTLHFYDRNGVLKPVKVDPKTNYRYYSVSQILDANLIKAFKFLAYLLIK' A
#
# COMPACT_ATOMS: atom_id res chain seq x y z
N MET A 1 -10.30 10.12 19.64
CA MET A 1 -9.35 10.17 18.51
C MET A 1 -9.48 8.87 17.72
N LEU A 2 -9.96 8.93 16.49
CA LEU A 2 -10.11 7.74 15.64
C LEU A 2 -8.73 7.20 15.25
N ARG A 3 -8.58 5.88 15.28
CA ARG A 3 -7.33 5.19 14.94
C ARG A 3 -7.17 5.26 13.41
N ASN A 4 -6.28 6.13 12.91
CA ASN A 4 -6.06 6.33 11.47
C ASN A 4 -5.11 5.30 10.84
N TYR A 5 -4.99 4.10 11.42
CA TYR A 5 -4.05 3.06 10.97
C TYR A 5 -4.80 1.78 10.61
N LEU A 6 -4.49 1.27 9.44
CA LEU A 6 -5.00 0.05 8.85
C LEU A 6 -3.88 -0.98 8.87
N THR A 7 -4.19 -2.21 9.27
CA THR A 7 -3.32 -3.37 9.02
C THR A 7 -3.09 -3.54 7.52
N ILE A 8 -2.01 -4.22 7.14
CA ILE A 8 -1.78 -4.56 5.72
C ILE A 8 -2.96 -5.32 5.10
N GLY A 9 -3.67 -6.14 5.87
CA GLY A 9 -4.86 -6.86 5.40
C GLY A 9 -6.07 -5.95 5.15
N GLU A 10 -6.36 -5.02 6.05
CA GLU A 10 -7.42 -4.02 5.86
C GLU A 10 -7.11 -3.10 4.68
N PHE A 11 -5.87 -2.62 4.59
CA PHE A 11 -5.42 -1.77 3.49
C PHE A 11 -5.46 -2.52 2.15
N SER A 12 -5.07 -3.80 2.14
CA SER A 12 -5.16 -4.66 0.96
C SER A 12 -6.60 -4.76 0.43
N LYS A 13 -7.57 -4.97 1.33
CA LYS A 13 -9.00 -5.03 0.96
C LYS A 13 -9.53 -3.70 0.44
N LEU A 14 -9.11 -2.57 1.01
CA LEU A 14 -9.61 -1.25 0.63
C LEU A 14 -9.00 -0.71 -0.67
N THR A 15 -7.82 -1.20 -1.06
CA THR A 15 -7.08 -0.73 -2.24
C THR A 15 -7.06 -1.73 -3.39
N ASP A 16 -7.60 -2.93 -3.20
CA ASP A 16 -7.45 -4.09 -4.09
C ASP A 16 -5.99 -4.40 -4.45
N LEU A 17 -5.05 -4.07 -3.57
CA LEU A 17 -3.64 -4.45 -3.71
C LEU A 17 -3.37 -5.67 -2.84
N PRO A 18 -2.94 -6.81 -3.40
CA PRO A 18 -2.56 -7.96 -2.59
C PRO A 18 -1.47 -7.60 -1.57
N SER A 19 -1.51 -8.17 -0.37
CA SER A 19 -0.47 -7.94 0.66
C SER A 19 0.95 -8.19 0.14
N ARG A 20 1.13 -9.18 -0.76
CA ARG A 20 2.42 -9.43 -1.44
C ARG A 20 2.90 -8.23 -2.25
N THR A 21 2.00 -7.54 -2.96
CA THR A 21 2.31 -6.33 -3.73
C THR A 21 2.67 -5.17 -2.79
N LEU A 22 1.96 -5.02 -1.68
CA LEU A 22 2.28 -4.01 -0.66
C LEU A 22 3.65 -4.26 -0.03
N HIS A 23 3.99 -5.51 0.28
CA HIS A 23 5.35 -5.88 0.73
C HIS A 23 6.42 -5.59 -0.34
N PHE A 24 6.09 -5.81 -1.61
CA PHE A 24 7.00 -5.45 -2.70
C PHE A 24 7.18 -3.92 -2.79
N TYR A 25 6.10 -3.15 -2.69
CA TYR A 25 6.16 -1.69 -2.73
C TYR A 25 6.94 -1.10 -1.55
N ASP A 26 6.75 -1.61 -0.35
CA ASP A 26 7.55 -1.21 0.81
C ASP A 26 9.05 -1.45 0.59
N ARG A 27 9.43 -2.69 0.21
CA ARG A 27 10.83 -3.05 -0.03
C ARG A 27 11.51 -2.21 -1.11
N ASN A 28 10.76 -1.77 -2.12
CA ASN A 28 11.27 -0.95 -3.22
C ASN A 28 11.02 0.55 -3.02
N GLY A 29 10.47 0.97 -1.87
CA GLY A 29 10.20 2.37 -1.57
C GLY A 29 9.06 3.02 -2.37
N VAL A 30 8.26 2.24 -3.10
CA VAL A 30 7.13 2.72 -3.91
C VAL A 30 5.97 3.21 -3.03
N LEU A 31 5.66 2.47 -1.96
CA LEU A 31 4.66 2.85 -0.97
C LEU A 31 5.10 2.26 0.38
N LYS A 32 5.60 3.11 1.27
CA LYS A 32 6.07 2.68 2.59
C LYS A 32 4.92 2.70 3.61
N PRO A 33 4.83 1.72 4.52
CA PRO A 33 3.89 1.80 5.64
C PRO A 33 4.26 2.99 6.54
N VAL A 34 3.26 3.67 7.09
CA VAL A 34 3.49 4.74 8.09
C VAL A 34 4.05 4.20 9.41
N LYS A 35 3.85 2.91 9.69
CA LYS A 35 4.39 2.26 10.87
C LYS A 35 4.71 0.80 10.61
N VAL A 36 5.85 0.36 11.11
CA VAL A 36 6.22 -1.05 11.23
C VAL A 36 6.38 -1.38 12.71
N ASP A 37 5.73 -2.44 13.16
CA ASP A 37 5.95 -2.96 14.51
C ASP A 37 7.36 -3.57 14.58
N PRO A 38 8.27 -3.07 15.44
CA PRO A 38 9.65 -3.56 15.51
C PRO A 38 9.76 -5.00 16.05
N LYS A 39 8.74 -5.51 16.75
CA LYS A 39 8.77 -6.86 17.32
C LYS A 39 8.29 -7.93 16.34
N THR A 40 7.25 -7.61 15.57
CA THR A 40 6.58 -8.57 14.68
C THR A 40 6.84 -8.29 13.20
N ASN A 41 7.45 -7.15 12.87
CA ASN A 41 7.63 -6.64 11.52
C ASN A 41 6.28 -6.41 10.79
N TYR A 42 5.20 -6.25 11.55
CA TYR A 42 3.86 -6.05 11.02
C TYR A 42 3.69 -4.61 10.50
N ARG A 43 3.03 -4.48 9.36
CA ARG A 43 2.95 -3.20 8.63
C ARG A 43 1.58 -2.57 8.79
N TYR A 44 1.59 -1.27 9.01
CA TYR A 44 0.40 -0.44 9.14
C TYR A 44 0.46 0.73 8.17
N TYR A 45 -0.65 0.97 7.50
CA TYR A 45 -0.84 2.03 6.53
C TYR A 45 -1.84 3.04 7.07
N SER A 46 -1.72 4.30 6.64
CA SER A 46 -2.71 5.33 6.97
C SER A 46 -3.89 5.26 5.99
N VAL A 47 -5.08 5.69 6.44
CA VAL A 47 -6.23 5.92 5.55
C VAL A 47 -5.87 6.92 4.43
N SER A 48 -5.02 7.91 4.72
CA SER A 48 -4.57 8.89 3.72
C SER A 48 -3.77 8.26 2.57
N GLN A 49 -3.13 7.10 2.80
CA GLN A 49 -2.33 6.41 1.77
C GLN A 49 -3.18 5.63 0.76
N ILE A 50 -4.50 5.53 0.96
CA ILE A 50 -5.40 4.88 0.00
C ILE A 50 -5.36 5.64 -1.34
N LEU A 51 -5.32 6.97 -1.31
CA LEU A 51 -5.19 7.78 -2.52
C LEU A 51 -3.87 7.51 -3.24
N ASP A 52 -2.76 7.46 -2.51
CA ASP A 52 -1.44 7.14 -3.08
C ASP A 52 -1.44 5.75 -3.75
N ALA A 53 -2.02 4.75 -3.08
CA ALA A 53 -2.14 3.40 -3.63
C ALA A 53 -2.97 3.36 -4.93
N ASN A 54 -4.06 4.12 -4.98
CA ASN A 54 -4.90 4.23 -6.17
C ASN A 54 -4.19 4.94 -7.33
N LEU A 55 -3.40 5.98 -7.04
CA LEU A 55 -2.57 6.64 -8.05
C LEU A 55 -1.50 5.68 -8.61
N ILE A 56 -0.80 4.94 -7.74
CA ILE A 56 0.17 3.93 -8.17
C ILE A 56 -0.47 2.87 -9.08
N LYS A 57 -1.68 2.40 -8.75
CA LYS A 57 -2.44 1.47 -9.61
C LYS A 57 -2.73 2.08 -10.98
N ALA A 58 -3.21 3.33 -11.01
CA ALA A 58 -3.54 4.02 -12.25
C ALA A 58 -2.31 4.21 -13.15
N PHE A 59 -1.17 4.64 -12.57
CA PHE A 59 0.07 4.79 -13.33
C PHE A 59 0.59 3.45 -13.86
N LYS A 60 0.54 2.38 -13.05
CA LYS A 60 0.91 1.04 -13.48
C LYS A 60 0.05 0.56 -14.66
N PHE A 61 -1.26 0.80 -14.60
CA PHE A 61 -2.20 0.44 -15.66
C PHE A 61 -1.92 1.23 -16.94
N LEU A 62 -1.74 2.54 -16.84
CA LEU A 62 -1.42 3.39 -17.99
C LEU A 62 -0.10 2.98 -18.64
N ALA A 63 0.95 2.74 -17.84
CA ALA A 63 2.23 2.27 -18.36
C ALA A 63 2.10 0.93 -19.09
N TYR A 64 1.28 0.01 -18.60
CA TYR A 64 1.01 -1.26 -19.27
C TYR A 64 0.32 -1.09 -20.63
N LEU A 65 -0.61 -0.15 -20.75
CA LEU A 65 -1.29 0.15 -22.01
C LEU A 65 -0.37 0.80 -23.04
N LEU A 66 0.56 1.64 -22.62
CA LEU A 66 1.43 2.40 -23.52
C LEU A 66 2.64 1.60 -24.04
N ILE A 67 3.00 0.49 -23.39
CA ILE A 67 4.17 -0.35 -23.73
C ILE A 67 3.75 -1.63 -24.47
N LYS A 68 2.44 -1.85 -24.63
CA LYS A 68 1.88 -2.89 -25.50
C LYS A 68 1.55 -2.33 -26.87
#